data_AF-A0AAN4TBD4-F1
#
_entry.id   AF-A0AAN4TBD4-F1
#
_cell.length_a   1.000
_cell.length_b   1.000
_cell.length_c   1.000
_cell.angle_alpha   90.00
_cell.angle_beta   90.00
_cell.angle_gamma   90.00
#
_symmetry.space_group_name_H-M   'P 1'
#
loop_
_entity.id
_entity.type
_entity.pdbx_description
1 polymer ?
#
loop_
_entity_poly.entity_id
_entity_poly.type
_entity_poly.pdbx_seq_one_letter_code
_entity_poly.pdbx_strand_id
1 'polypeptide(L)'
;MSSPSSISSPSSSPASVRTRSRPSTISMNIPIEEESAAVLEYLGFEPSTASQIFQRYANRPDPDQCPDHLLDYAWAHIAVLKTDSYGDLDIQEAMARVGLTPQIQSAIADPAFSDMLWTRDLHFWVKDTIETNYATLRSRQELLKRHAQGLVPPGEGPAPEAPEPSAISATISVRTQDTTRPPAVSAP
;
A
#
# COMPACT_ATOMS: atom_id res chain seq x y z
N MET A 1 -59.62 30.82 -26.29
CA MET A 1 -58.78 30.00 -25.39
C MET A 1 -58.51 28.67 -26.10
N SER A 2 -57.36 28.05 -25.82
CA SER A 2 -56.96 26.69 -26.27
C SER A 2 -56.58 26.47 -27.75
N SER A 3 -55.25 26.52 -28.00
CA SER A 3 -54.52 25.51 -28.80
C SER A 3 -54.20 24.30 -27.87
N PRO A 4 -53.42 23.23 -28.21
CA PRO A 4 -52.53 22.95 -29.35
C PRO A 4 -53.10 21.76 -30.19
N SER A 5 -52.41 20.91 -30.97
CA SER A 5 -50.98 20.57 -31.13
C SER A 5 -50.64 20.05 -32.53
N SER A 6 -49.36 20.13 -32.90
CA SER A 6 -48.75 19.34 -33.99
C SER A 6 -47.94 18.18 -33.41
N ILE A 7 -47.97 17.02 -34.08
CA ILE A 7 -47.12 15.87 -33.77
C ILE A 7 -45.81 15.92 -34.56
N SER A 8 -44.68 15.86 -33.85
CA SER A 8 -43.34 15.72 -34.43
C SER A 8 -42.69 14.44 -33.90
N SER A 9 -42.17 13.61 -34.80
CA SER A 9 -41.49 12.35 -34.47
C SER A 9 -40.11 12.61 -33.82
N PRO A 10 -39.71 11.83 -32.80
CA PRO A 10 -38.37 11.93 -32.22
C PRO A 10 -37.31 11.29 -33.14
N SER A 11 -36.25 12.05 -33.43
CA SER A 11 -35.05 11.53 -34.08
C SER A 11 -34.17 10.82 -33.04
N SER A 12 -33.75 9.58 -33.31
CA SER A 12 -32.91 8.80 -32.41
C SER A 12 -31.43 9.00 -32.75
N SER A 13 -30.74 9.85 -31.97
CA SER A 13 -29.31 10.06 -32.09
C SER A 13 -28.53 9.02 -31.25
N PRO A 14 -27.58 8.26 -31.82
CA PRO A 14 -26.76 7.33 -31.05
C PRO A 14 -25.79 8.11 -30.14
N ALA A 15 -25.99 8.02 -28.83
CA ALA A 15 -25.11 8.62 -27.83
C ALA A 15 -23.76 7.88 -27.76
N SER A 16 -22.73 8.43 -28.40
CA SER A 16 -21.36 7.92 -28.28
C SER A 16 -20.78 8.30 -26.92
N VAL A 17 -20.86 7.37 -25.95
CA VAL A 17 -20.26 7.55 -24.62
C VAL A 17 -18.74 7.42 -24.74
N ARG A 18 -18.05 8.55 -24.95
CA ARG A 18 -16.62 8.65 -24.64
C ARG A 18 -16.45 8.56 -23.12
N THR A 19 -16.24 7.36 -22.61
CA THR A 19 -15.65 7.18 -21.28
C THR A 19 -14.24 7.75 -21.31
N ARG A 20 -14.10 9.03 -20.95
CA ARG A 20 -12.81 9.62 -20.58
C ARG A 20 -12.42 9.00 -19.24
N SER A 21 -11.99 7.73 -19.28
CA SER A 21 -11.33 7.07 -18.18
C SER A 21 -10.07 7.88 -17.90
N ARG A 22 -10.19 8.78 -16.93
CA ARG A 22 -9.06 9.50 -16.37
C ARG A 22 -8.26 8.43 -15.65
N PRO A 23 -7.01 8.12 -16.04
CA PRO A 23 -6.21 7.19 -15.26
C PRO A 23 -6.10 7.78 -13.86
N SER A 24 -6.70 7.09 -12.88
CA SER A 24 -6.47 7.38 -11.47
C SER A 24 -5.04 6.96 -11.18
N THR A 25 -4.10 7.86 -11.40
CA THR A 25 -2.71 7.66 -11.02
C THR A 25 -2.66 7.60 -9.49
N ILE A 26 -2.79 6.39 -8.95
CA ILE A 26 -2.53 6.11 -7.55
C ILE A 26 -1.02 6.25 -7.38
N SER A 27 -0.58 7.47 -7.08
CA SER A 27 0.81 7.78 -6.77
C SER A 27 1.16 7.20 -5.40
N MET A 28 1.42 5.90 -5.35
CA MET A 28 2.06 5.30 -4.17
C MET A 28 3.50 5.82 -4.11
N ASN A 29 3.83 6.45 -2.99
CA ASN A 29 5.21 6.73 -2.64
C ASN A 29 5.89 5.41 -2.27
N ILE A 30 6.94 5.03 -2.99
CA ILE A 30 7.75 3.86 -2.70
C ILE A 30 9.10 4.36 -2.15
N PRO A 31 9.43 4.07 -0.87
CA PRO A 31 10.73 4.43 -0.32
C PRO A 31 11.84 3.67 -1.06
N ILE A 32 12.96 4.36 -1.31
CA ILE A 32 14.09 3.84 -2.09
C ILE A 32 15.14 3.24 -1.16
N GLU A 33 15.26 3.78 0.05
CA GLU A 33 16.10 3.25 1.12
C GLU A 33 15.62 1.85 1.53
N GLU A 34 16.56 0.97 1.90
CA GLU A 34 16.22 -0.38 2.35
C GLU A 34 15.75 -0.39 3.81
N GLU A 35 16.18 0.60 4.59
CA GLU A 35 15.87 0.77 6.01
C GLU A 35 15.65 2.25 6.35
N SER A 36 14.41 2.64 6.61
CA SER A 36 14.04 4.00 7.04
C SER A 36 12.69 4.01 7.77
N ALA A 37 12.32 5.13 8.40
CA ALA A 37 10.96 5.30 8.93
C ALA A 37 9.89 5.20 7.82
N ALA A 38 10.18 5.71 6.61
CA ALA A 38 9.28 5.61 5.46
C ALA A 38 9.05 4.16 4.99
N VAL A 39 10.03 3.25 5.19
CA VAL A 39 9.82 1.80 5.00
C VAL A 39 8.74 1.30 5.95
N LEU A 40 8.81 1.63 7.24
CA LEU A 40 7.82 1.21 8.24
C LEU A 40 6.44 1.82 8.01
N GLU A 41 6.35 3.08 7.57
CA GLU A 41 5.09 3.69 7.12
C GLU A 41 4.51 2.92 5.93
N TYR A 42 5.34 2.52 4.96
CA TYR A 42 4.91 1.66 3.85
C TYR A 42 4.44 0.27 4.31
N LEU A 43 5.03 -0.30 5.38
CA LEU A 43 4.51 -1.53 6.00
C LEU A 43 3.15 -1.34 6.67
N GLY A 44 2.76 -0.08 6.91
CA GLY A 44 1.46 0.32 7.39
C GLY A 44 1.40 0.71 8.87
N PHE A 45 2.54 1.05 9.47
CA PHE A 45 2.59 1.76 10.76
C PHE A 45 2.26 3.26 10.58
N GLU A 46 1.65 3.86 11.59
CA GLU A 46 1.49 5.32 11.68
C GLU A 46 2.86 6.03 11.76
N PRO A 47 3.05 7.23 11.18
CA PRO A 47 4.35 7.91 11.11
C PRO A 47 5.04 8.12 12.46
N SER A 48 4.27 8.36 13.52
CA SER A 48 4.78 8.49 14.89
C SER A 48 5.36 7.17 15.43
N THR A 49 4.70 6.05 15.13
CA THR A 49 5.12 4.70 15.53
C THR A 49 6.27 4.20 14.67
N ALA A 50 6.21 4.42 13.36
CA ALA A 50 7.31 4.18 12.43
C ALA A 50 8.60 4.89 12.87
N SER A 51 8.49 6.17 13.22
CA SER A 51 9.61 6.96 13.77
C SER A 51 10.15 6.37 15.07
N GLN A 52 9.30 5.92 16.00
CA GLN A 52 9.75 5.30 17.26
C GLN A 52 10.45 3.95 17.06
N ILE A 53 9.91 3.08 16.19
CA ILE A 53 10.54 1.80 15.85
C ILE A 53 11.91 2.06 15.19
N PHE A 54 11.96 2.94 14.19
CA PHE A 54 13.21 3.30 13.51
C PHE A 54 14.23 3.94 14.47
N GLN A 55 13.79 4.78 15.41
CA GLN A 55 14.67 5.34 16.43
C GLN A 55 15.26 4.27 17.34
N ARG A 56 14.51 3.22 17.72
CA ARG A 56 15.06 2.08 18.47
C ARG A 56 16.08 1.29 17.64
N TYR A 57 15.82 1.08 16.36
CA TYR A 57 16.74 0.41 15.42
C TYR A 57 18.04 1.22 15.20
N ALA A 58 17.93 2.54 15.03
CA ALA A 58 19.06 3.44 14.79
C ALA A 58 19.94 3.67 16.03
N ASN A 59 19.37 3.57 17.24
CA ASN A 59 20.10 3.66 18.51
C ASN A 59 20.42 2.28 19.12
N ARG A 60 20.48 1.23 18.30
CA ARG A 60 20.82 -0.11 18.78
C ARG A 60 22.26 -0.19 19.29
N PRO A 61 22.56 -1.12 20.22
CA PRO A 61 23.93 -1.47 20.56
C PRO A 61 24.72 -1.90 19.31
N ASP A 62 26.05 -1.87 19.41
CA ASP A 62 27.01 -2.27 18.38
C ASP A 62 26.44 -3.31 17.36
N PRO A 63 26.26 -2.97 16.07
CA PRO A 63 25.64 -3.85 15.08
C PRO A 63 26.33 -5.22 14.93
N ASP A 64 27.63 -5.31 15.23
CA ASP A 64 28.38 -6.57 15.22
C ASP A 64 27.95 -7.51 16.37
N GLN A 65 27.30 -6.98 17.41
CA GLN A 65 26.74 -7.70 18.56
C GLN A 65 25.21 -7.84 18.49
N CYS A 66 24.54 -6.95 17.74
CA CYS A 66 23.09 -6.93 17.51
C CYS A 66 22.80 -6.89 15.99
N PRO A 67 22.83 -8.06 15.31
CA PRO A 67 22.64 -8.16 13.86
C PRO A 67 21.17 -8.07 13.42
N ASP A 68 20.28 -7.65 14.33
CA ASP A 68 18.84 -7.52 14.08
C ASP A 68 18.56 -6.46 13.00
N HIS A 69 17.71 -6.79 12.04
CA HIS A 69 17.31 -5.90 10.95
C HIS A 69 16.15 -4.98 11.38
N LEU A 70 15.86 -3.95 10.57
CA LEU A 70 14.72 -3.06 10.82
C LEU A 70 13.37 -3.81 10.99
N LEU A 71 13.19 -4.95 10.32
CA LEU A 71 11.98 -5.76 10.40
C LEU A 71 11.85 -6.51 11.73
N ASP A 72 12.97 -6.93 12.33
CA ASP A 72 12.98 -7.56 13.67
C ASP A 72 12.50 -6.58 14.75
N TYR A 73 12.87 -5.29 14.62
CA TYR A 73 12.38 -4.23 15.48
C TYR A 73 10.87 -3.95 15.33
N ALA A 74 10.32 -4.17 14.12
CA ALA A 74 8.88 -4.10 13.89
C ALA A 74 8.15 -5.31 14.51
N TRP A 75 8.69 -6.53 14.37
CA TRP A 75 8.15 -7.73 15.02
C TRP A 75 8.21 -7.64 16.56
N ALA A 76 9.32 -7.14 17.12
CA ALA A 76 9.47 -6.91 18.54
C ALA A 76 8.47 -5.86 19.05
N HIS A 77 8.11 -4.86 18.24
CA HIS A 77 7.10 -3.87 18.62
C HIS A 77 5.69 -4.46 18.74
N ILE A 78 5.26 -5.25 17.75
CA ILE A 78 3.93 -5.89 17.74
C ILE A 78 3.84 -7.09 18.70
N ALA A 79 4.96 -7.60 19.22
CA ALA A 79 4.98 -8.76 20.12
C ALA A 79 4.10 -8.59 21.36
N VAL A 80 3.82 -7.35 21.78
CA VAL A 80 2.90 -7.04 22.88
C VAL A 80 1.48 -7.55 22.66
N LEU A 81 1.04 -7.73 21.39
CA LEU A 81 -0.24 -8.34 21.02
C LEU A 81 -0.39 -9.80 21.48
N LYS A 82 0.70 -10.47 21.92
CA LYS A 82 0.66 -11.81 22.52
C LYS A 82 0.35 -11.81 24.02
N THR A 83 0.35 -10.64 24.66
CA THR A 83 0.16 -10.54 26.11
C THR A 83 -1.33 -10.49 26.46
N ASP A 84 -1.69 -11.03 27.63
CA ASP A 84 -3.08 -11.09 28.10
C ASP A 84 -3.76 -9.71 28.14
N SER A 85 -3.01 -8.62 28.37
CA SER A 85 -3.54 -7.25 28.38
C SER A 85 -4.04 -6.75 27.02
N TYR A 86 -3.80 -7.50 25.94
CA TYR A 86 -4.35 -7.29 24.60
C TYR A 86 -5.41 -8.34 24.20
N GLY A 87 -5.55 -9.43 24.96
CA GLY A 87 -6.50 -10.52 24.65
C GLY A 87 -7.97 -10.14 24.86
N ASP A 88 -8.25 -9.26 25.83
CA ASP A 88 -9.60 -8.76 26.14
C ASP A 88 -9.98 -7.49 25.35
N LEU A 89 -9.10 -6.98 24.49
CA LEU A 89 -9.36 -5.78 23.69
C LEU A 89 -10.11 -6.11 22.41
N ASP A 90 -10.91 -5.16 21.92
CA ASP A 90 -11.38 -5.20 20.54
C ASP A 90 -10.20 -5.21 19.56
N ILE A 91 -10.35 -5.95 18.45
CA ILE A 91 -9.29 -6.16 17.46
C ILE A 91 -8.79 -4.82 16.85
N GLN A 92 -9.68 -3.85 16.62
CA GLN A 92 -9.32 -2.53 16.11
C GLN A 92 -8.50 -1.76 17.16
N GLU A 93 -8.97 -1.74 18.42
CA GLU A 93 -8.29 -1.06 19.54
C GLU A 93 -6.90 -1.66 19.81
N ALA A 94 -6.77 -2.99 19.75
CA ALA A 94 -5.50 -3.68 19.91
C ALA A 94 -4.49 -3.27 18.81
N MET A 95 -4.92 -3.22 17.55
CA MET A 95 -4.08 -2.78 16.42
C MET A 95 -3.76 -1.28 16.45
N ALA A 96 -4.70 -0.44 16.90
CA ALA A 96 -4.50 1.00 17.06
C ALA A 96 -3.44 1.31 18.14
N ARG A 97 -3.43 0.56 19.25
CA ARG A 97 -2.44 0.71 20.33
C ARG A 97 -1.01 0.37 19.93
N VAL A 98 -0.82 -0.57 19.00
CA VAL A 98 0.50 -0.84 18.38
C VAL A 98 0.76 0.03 17.14
N GLY A 99 -0.06 1.06 16.93
CA GLY A 99 0.18 2.11 15.96
C GLY A 99 0.12 1.66 14.51
N LEU A 100 -0.73 0.70 14.18
CA LEU A 100 -1.06 0.38 12.78
C LEU A 100 -2.02 1.42 12.21
N THR A 101 -1.89 1.73 10.91
CA THR A 101 -2.78 2.66 10.21
C THR A 101 -4.21 2.10 10.10
N PRO A 102 -5.25 2.96 10.11
CA PRO A 102 -6.65 2.53 9.91
C PRO A 102 -6.88 1.70 8.63
N GLN A 103 -6.04 1.89 7.61
CA GLN A 103 -6.08 1.08 6.38
C GLN A 103 -5.70 -0.38 6.66
N ILE A 104 -4.58 -0.63 7.36
CA ILE A 104 -4.18 -1.99 7.75
C ILE A 104 -5.19 -2.59 8.73
N GLN A 105 -5.64 -1.80 9.71
CA GLN A 105 -6.65 -2.24 10.67
C GLN A 105 -7.93 -2.73 9.96
N SER A 106 -8.43 -1.96 9.00
CA SER A 106 -9.61 -2.31 8.21
C SER A 106 -9.40 -3.50 7.28
N ALA A 107 -8.19 -3.66 6.73
CA ALA A 107 -7.86 -4.79 5.85
C ALA A 107 -7.73 -6.13 6.60
N ILE A 108 -7.19 -6.10 7.83
CA ILE A 108 -7.11 -7.29 8.70
C ILE A 108 -8.51 -7.64 9.23
N ALA A 109 -9.25 -6.66 9.74
CA ALA A 109 -10.54 -6.87 10.39
C ALA A 109 -11.75 -6.82 9.43
N ASP A 110 -11.55 -7.06 8.13
CA ASP A 110 -12.64 -7.07 7.14
C ASP A 110 -13.65 -8.20 7.45
N PRO A 111 -14.94 -7.89 7.70
CA PRO A 111 -15.96 -8.90 7.98
C PRO A 111 -16.08 -10.00 6.92
N ALA A 112 -15.74 -9.72 5.66
CA ALA A 112 -15.75 -10.71 4.57
C ALA A 112 -14.74 -11.85 4.77
N PHE A 113 -13.71 -11.64 5.59
CA PHE A 113 -12.68 -12.63 5.93
C PHE A 113 -12.71 -13.01 7.42
N SER A 114 -13.81 -12.72 8.13
CA SER A 114 -13.94 -13.01 9.56
C SER A 114 -13.70 -14.48 9.94
N ASP A 115 -14.10 -15.44 9.11
CA ASP A 115 -13.80 -16.88 9.29
C ASP A 115 -12.29 -17.17 9.36
N MET A 116 -11.48 -16.43 8.59
CA MET A 116 -10.01 -16.60 8.55
C MET A 116 -9.38 -16.12 9.86
N LEU A 117 -9.88 -15.03 10.44
CA LEU A 117 -9.37 -14.46 11.69
C LEU A 117 -9.42 -15.45 12.85
N TRP A 118 -10.41 -16.34 12.90
CA TRP A 118 -10.52 -17.39 13.94
C TRP A 118 -9.44 -18.47 13.87
N THR A 119 -8.69 -18.58 12.77
CA THR A 119 -7.72 -19.68 12.60
C THR A 119 -6.35 -19.41 13.24
N ARG A 120 -6.03 -18.15 13.57
CA ARG A 120 -4.74 -17.72 14.17
C ARG A 120 -4.94 -16.49 15.05
N ASP A 121 -4.00 -16.25 15.96
CA ASP A 121 -3.97 -15.08 16.84
C ASP A 121 -3.79 -13.73 16.09
N LEU A 122 -4.23 -12.62 16.69
CA LEU A 122 -4.11 -11.28 16.08
C LEU A 122 -2.65 -10.88 15.79
N HIS A 123 -1.72 -11.24 16.68
CA HIS A 123 -0.29 -11.03 16.46
C HIS A 123 0.17 -11.68 15.14
N PHE A 124 -0.25 -12.91 14.86
CA PHE A 124 0.07 -13.60 13.62
C PHE A 124 -0.43 -12.85 12.38
N TRP A 125 -1.69 -12.41 12.36
CA TRP A 125 -2.25 -11.68 11.22
C TRP A 125 -1.57 -10.33 10.97
N VAL A 126 -1.27 -9.60 12.04
CA VAL A 126 -0.48 -8.35 11.96
C VAL A 126 0.92 -8.64 11.42
N LYS A 127 1.60 -9.66 11.93
CA LYS A 127 2.94 -10.03 11.48
C LYS A 127 2.96 -10.43 9.99
N ASP A 128 2.06 -11.32 9.58
CA ASP A 128 1.94 -11.83 8.20
C ASP A 128 1.63 -10.70 7.20
N THR A 129 0.77 -9.76 7.58
CA THR A 129 0.48 -8.55 6.80
C THR A 129 1.71 -7.67 6.61
N ILE A 130 2.48 -7.44 7.67
CA ILE A 130 3.72 -6.64 7.64
C ILE A 130 4.79 -7.33 6.78
N GLU A 131 4.97 -8.65 6.91
CA GLU A 131 5.89 -9.44 6.07
C GLU A 131 5.49 -9.40 4.59
N THR A 132 4.19 -9.53 4.28
CA THR A 132 3.65 -9.45 2.93
C THR A 132 3.84 -8.06 2.30
N ASN A 133 3.64 -7.00 3.10
CA ASN A 133 3.92 -5.63 2.68
C ASN A 133 5.42 -5.40 2.41
N TYR A 134 6.31 -5.96 3.25
CA TYR A 134 7.76 -5.85 3.07
C TYR A 134 8.26 -6.60 1.84
N ALA A 135 7.78 -7.83 1.61
CA ALA A 135 8.07 -8.58 0.39
C ALA A 135 7.59 -7.84 -0.87
N THR A 136 6.40 -7.22 -0.79
CA THR A 136 5.86 -6.36 -1.87
C THR A 136 6.73 -5.13 -2.11
N LEU A 137 7.22 -4.47 -1.06
CA LEU A 137 8.15 -3.33 -1.16
C LEU A 137 9.44 -3.76 -1.87
N ARG A 138 10.10 -4.83 -1.40
CA ARG A 138 11.35 -5.33 -1.98
C ARG A 138 11.19 -5.69 -3.46
N SER A 139 10.08 -6.34 -3.83
CA SER A 139 9.76 -6.65 -5.23
C SER A 139 9.63 -5.39 -6.10
N ARG A 140 9.01 -4.32 -5.58
CA ARG A 140 8.88 -3.03 -6.29
C ARG A 140 10.20 -2.27 -6.39
N GLN A 141 10.98 -2.20 -5.30
CA GLN A 141 12.32 -1.60 -5.29
C GLN A 141 13.23 -2.29 -6.30
N GLU A 142 13.23 -3.62 -6.34
CA GLU A 142 14.02 -4.42 -7.26
C GLU A 142 13.59 -4.23 -8.73
N LEU A 143 12.28 -4.15 -9.00
CA LEU A 143 11.76 -3.80 -10.32
C LEU A 143 12.23 -2.41 -10.77
N LEU A 144 12.19 -1.41 -9.87
CA LEU A 144 12.70 -0.05 -10.13
C LEU A 144 14.21 -0.05 -10.44
N LYS A 145 15.01 -0.76 -9.64
CA LYS A 145 16.47 -0.90 -9.86
C LYS A 145 16.77 -1.49 -11.24
N ARG A 146 16.06 -2.53 -11.67
CA ARG A 146 16.20 -3.14 -13.00
C ARG A 146 15.83 -2.19 -14.13
N HIS A 147 14.74 -1.43 -13.99
CA HIS A 147 14.35 -0.44 -14.99
C HIS A 147 15.38 0.69 -15.10
N ALA A 148 15.93 1.18 -13.99
CA ALA A 148 16.98 2.19 -13.99
C ALA A 148 18.28 1.67 -14.66
N GLN A 149 18.68 0.43 -14.38
CA GLN A 149 19.86 -0.20 -15.01
C GLN A 149 19.67 -0.42 -16.52
N GLY A 150 18.47 -0.83 -16.96
CA GLY A 150 18.12 -0.98 -18.38
C GLY A 150 18.01 0.35 -19.15
N LEU A 151 18.04 1.49 -18.47
CA LEU A 151 18.03 2.84 -19.04
C LEU A 151 19.43 3.44 -19.24
N VAL A 152 20.50 2.76 -18.80
CA VAL A 152 21.89 3.22 -19.01
C VAL A 152 22.41 2.73 -20.37
N PRO A 153 22.59 3.59 -21.38
CA PRO A 153 23.19 3.19 -22.66
C PRO A 153 24.68 2.87 -22.47
N PRO A 154 25.23 1.88 -23.20
CA PRO A 154 26.64 1.53 -23.10
C PRO A 154 27.53 2.54 -23.85
N GLY A 155 28.00 3.55 -23.12
CA GLY A 155 29.20 4.32 -23.46
C GLY A 155 28.99 5.81 -23.74
N GLU A 156 29.24 6.64 -22.73
CA GLU A 156 30.09 7.84 -22.77
C GLU A 156 30.17 8.43 -21.35
N GLY A 157 31.27 9.11 -21.02
CA GLY A 157 31.43 9.88 -19.77
C GLY A 157 32.42 11.03 -19.99
N PRO A 158 32.79 11.84 -18.97
CA PRO A 158 32.24 11.95 -17.61
C PRO A 158 31.33 13.19 -17.42
N ALA A 159 30.74 13.35 -16.22
CA ALA A 159 29.86 14.46 -15.83
C ALA A 159 30.61 15.82 -15.65
N PRO A 160 29.91 16.98 -15.58
CA PRO A 160 29.01 17.35 -14.48
C PRO A 160 27.54 17.51 -14.95
N GLU A 161 26.50 17.51 -14.12
CA GLU A 161 26.33 18.15 -12.80
C GLU A 161 25.32 17.32 -11.96
N ALA A 162 25.47 17.30 -10.64
CA ALA A 162 24.67 16.42 -9.79
C ALA A 162 23.23 16.95 -9.58
N PRO A 163 22.18 16.12 -9.78
CA PRO A 163 20.85 16.46 -9.31
C PRO A 163 20.77 16.33 -7.78
N GLU A 164 20.19 17.35 -7.14
CA GLU A 164 19.95 17.46 -5.69
C GLU A 164 19.42 16.18 -5.02
N PRO A 165 19.88 15.82 -3.80
CA PRO A 165 19.49 14.60 -3.08
C PRO A 165 18.10 14.71 -2.40
N SER A 166 17.08 15.13 -3.15
CA SER A 166 15.70 15.32 -2.63
C SER A 166 14.69 14.26 -3.12
N ALA A 167 15.12 13.25 -3.86
CA ALA A 167 14.25 12.17 -4.36
C ALA A 167 14.16 10.98 -3.37
N ILE A 168 13.69 11.23 -2.14
CA ILE A 168 13.45 10.22 -1.08
C ILE A 168 12.30 9.24 -1.37
N SER A 169 11.84 9.15 -2.62
CA SER A 169 10.50 8.67 -2.96
C SER A 169 10.35 8.41 -4.46
N ALA A 170 9.96 7.19 -4.86
CA ALA A 170 9.65 6.86 -6.25
C ALA A 170 8.14 6.68 -6.48
N THR A 171 7.55 7.45 -7.39
CA THR A 171 6.14 7.30 -7.81
C THR A 171 6.03 6.34 -8.99
N ILE A 172 5.35 5.20 -8.81
CA ILE A 172 4.97 4.30 -9.92
C ILE A 172 3.52 4.53 -10.33
N SER A 173 3.28 4.67 -11.64
CA SER A 173 1.94 4.69 -12.23
C SER A 173 1.56 3.30 -12.77
N VAL A 174 0.69 2.58 -12.07
CA VAL A 174 0.20 1.25 -12.51
C VAL A 174 -1.04 1.40 -13.40
N ARG A 175 -1.08 0.70 -14.53
CA ARG A 175 -2.20 0.67 -15.48
C ARG A 175 -2.96 -0.65 -15.40
N THR A 176 -3.99 -0.72 -14.57
CA THR A 176 -4.93 -1.84 -14.56
C THR A 176 -5.83 -1.82 -15.79
N GLN A 177 -5.92 -2.96 -16.49
CA GLN A 177 -6.94 -3.23 -17.50
C GLN A 177 -7.95 -4.20 -16.89
N ASP A 178 -9.15 -3.72 -16.60
CA ASP A 178 -10.19 -4.57 -16.01
C ASP A 178 -10.89 -5.41 -17.09
N THR A 179 -10.92 -6.72 -16.90
CA THR A 179 -11.49 -7.68 -17.86
C THR A 179 -12.94 -7.93 -17.49
N THR A 180 -13.85 -7.27 -18.20
CA THR A 180 -15.27 -7.21 -17.82
C THR A 180 -16.01 -8.53 -18.09
N ARG A 181 -16.69 -9.05 -17.06
CA ARG A 181 -17.62 -10.19 -17.09
C ARG A 181 -18.91 -9.83 -17.89
N PRO A 182 -19.55 -10.78 -18.62
CA PRO A 182 -20.63 -10.46 -19.56
C PRO A 182 -21.96 -10.01 -18.92
N PRO A 183 -22.84 -9.31 -19.68
CA PRO A 183 -24.09 -8.73 -19.18
C PRO A 183 -25.18 -9.77 -18.90
N ALA A 184 -26.09 -9.40 -17.99
CA ALA A 184 -27.24 -10.21 -17.59
C ALA A 184 -28.30 -10.33 -18.69
N VAL A 185 -28.89 -11.53 -18.81
CA VAL A 185 -30.10 -11.79 -19.60
C VAL A 185 -31.32 -11.53 -18.72
N SER A 186 -32.16 -10.57 -19.10
CA SER A 186 -33.52 -10.46 -18.55
C SER A 186 -34.42 -11.50 -19.20
N ALA A 187 -35.10 -12.30 -18.39
CA ALA A 187 -36.12 -13.24 -18.84
C ALA A 187 -37.48 -12.54 -19.04
N PRO A 188 -38.33 -13.02 -19.97
CA PRO A 188 -39.77 -12.78 -19.96
C PRO A 188 -40.51 -13.64 -18.92
#